data_AF-T1GIA8-F1
#
_entry.id   AF-T1GIA8-F1
#
_cell.length_a   1.000
_cell.length_b   1.000
_cell.length_c   1.000
_cell.angle_alpha   90.00
_cell.angle_beta   90.00
_cell.angle_gamma   90.00
#
_symmetry.space_group_name_H-M   'P 1'
#
loop_
_entity.id
_entity.type
_entity.pdbx_description
1 polymer ?
#
loop_
_entity_poly.entity_id
_entity_poly.type
_entity_poly.pdbx_seq_one_letter_code
_entity_poly.pdbx_strand_id
1 'polypeptide(L)'
;MEEERWRSLRNKLSTTFTSGKMKIMFPTIVEVSKRFSETFGEIAKLDNSVVEIKELLARFTTDVIGTCAFGIECNSLKNPDAEFRTKGRQLLTEPRHNFLITGLIFAFPSIARKLHARIIPDHIHNFFMRVVKDTVEYREKNNIVKNDF
;
A
#
# COMPACT_ATOMS: atom_id res chain seq x y z
N MET A 1 -12.20 -1.19 17.32
CA MET A 1 -11.75 -2.60 17.43
C MET A 1 -11.74 -2.96 18.90
N GLU A 2 -12.23 -4.14 19.28
CA GLU A 2 -12.12 -4.63 20.67
C GLU A 2 -10.63 -4.73 21.06
N GLU A 3 -10.29 -4.30 22.28
CA GLU A 3 -8.91 -4.16 22.77
C GLU A 3 -8.06 -5.42 22.57
N GLU A 4 -8.64 -6.59 22.88
CA GLU A 4 -7.97 -7.89 22.76
C GLU A 4 -7.62 -8.25 21.31
N ARG A 5 -8.53 -7.97 20.37
CA ARG A 5 -8.31 -8.20 18.93
C ARG A 5 -7.19 -7.31 18.40
N TRP A 6 -7.19 -6.03 18.78
CA TRP A 6 -6.12 -5.12 18.41
C TRP A 6 -4.78 -5.55 19.01
N ARG A 7 -4.76 -5.94 20.29
CA ARG A 7 -3.54 -6.39 20.98
C ARG A 7 -2.96 -7.63 20.31
N SER A 8 -3.80 -8.61 19.99
CA SER A 8 -3.40 -9.83 19.27
C SER A 8 -2.80 -9.51 17.89
N LEU A 9 -3.48 -8.67 17.09
CA LEU A 9 -2.99 -8.28 15.77
C LEU A 9 -1.68 -7.48 15.87
N ARG A 10 -1.60 -6.52 16.80
CA ARG A 10 -0.40 -5.71 17.03
C ARG A 10 0.79 -6.56 17.43
N ASN A 11 0.60 -7.57 18.27
CA ASN A 11 1.67 -8.49 18.66
C ASN A 11 2.23 -9.25 17.45
N LYS A 12 1.36 -9.67 16.52
CA LYS A 12 1.77 -10.34 15.27
C LYS A 12 2.50 -9.41 14.30
N LEU A 13 2.08 -8.15 14.20
CA LEU A 13 2.70 -7.19 13.28
C LEU A 13 4.00 -6.58 13.83
N SER A 14 4.14 -6.44 15.15
CA SER A 14 5.32 -5.81 15.78
C SER A 14 6.63 -6.54 15.43
N THR A 15 6.59 -7.86 15.24
CA THR A 15 7.79 -8.66 14.90
C THR A 15 8.38 -8.29 13.53
N THR A 16 7.55 -7.78 12.62
CA THR A 16 7.97 -7.33 11.29
C THR A 16 8.77 -6.02 11.35
N PHE A 17 8.48 -5.14 12.31
CA PHE A 17 9.13 -3.83 12.41
C PHE A 17 10.35 -3.81 13.34
N THR A 18 10.92 -4.99 13.64
CA THR A 18 12.17 -5.09 14.40
C THR A 18 13.35 -4.52 13.61
N SER A 19 14.37 -4.01 14.29
CA SER A 19 15.57 -3.47 13.64
C SER A 19 16.25 -4.48 12.69
N GLY A 20 16.19 -5.77 13.00
CA GLY A 20 16.71 -6.83 12.13
C GLY A 20 15.94 -6.94 10.82
N LYS A 21 14.60 -6.97 10.87
CA LYS A 21 13.75 -6.99 9.68
C LYS A 21 13.85 -5.70 8.86
N MET A 22 13.93 -4.54 9.53
CA MET A 22 14.17 -3.26 8.85
C MET A 22 15.50 -3.24 8.10
N LYS A 23 16.58 -3.79 8.67
CA LYS A 23 17.87 -3.93 7.98
C LYS A 23 17.79 -4.85 6.75
N ILE A 24 17.01 -5.93 6.84
CA ILE A 24 16.80 -6.86 5.72
C ILE A 24 16.07 -6.16 4.55
N MET A 25 15.08 -5.30 4.85
CA MET A 25 14.33 -4.55 3.83
C MET A 25 15.09 -3.34 3.27
N PHE A 26 16.12 -2.84 3.95
CA PHE A 26 16.82 -1.62 3.59
C PHE A 26 17.38 -1.60 2.16
N PRO A 27 18.03 -2.66 1.63
CA PRO A 27 18.50 -2.68 0.25
C PRO A 27 17.39 -2.42 -0.77
N THR A 28 16.20 -2.97 -0.54
CA THR A 28 15.01 -2.76 -1.37
C THR A 28 14.60 -1.29 -1.39
N ILE A 29 14.60 -0.64 -0.21
CA ILE A 29 14.27 0.80 -0.10
C ILE A 29 15.31 1.64 -0.84
N VAL A 30 16.60 1.30 -0.72
CA VAL A 30 17.69 1.98 -1.44
C VAL A 30 17.52 1.84 -2.94
N GLU A 31 17.13 0.68 -3.44
CA GLU A 31 16.86 0.46 -4.87
C GLU A 31 15.73 1.37 -5.39
N VAL A 32 14.61 1.41 -4.69
CA VAL A 32 13.49 2.31 -5.04
C VAL A 32 13.94 3.79 -4.96
N SER A 33 14.80 4.12 -4.01
CA SER A 33 15.34 5.48 -3.84
C SER A 33 16.25 5.89 -5.00
N LYS A 34 17.03 4.96 -5.56
CA LYS A 34 17.82 5.21 -6.79
C LYS A 34 16.90 5.51 -7.97
N ARG A 35 15.87 4.69 -8.18
CA ARG A 35 14.86 4.90 -9.25
C ARG A 35 14.15 6.25 -9.08
N PHE A 36 13.88 6.67 -7.84
CA PHE A 36 13.32 7.98 -7.54
C PHE A 36 14.27 9.11 -7.95
N SER A 37 15.56 9.03 -7.58
CA SER A 37 16.56 10.04 -7.94
C SER A 37 16.75 10.16 -9.45
N GLU A 38 16.74 9.03 -10.17
CA GLU A 38 16.77 9.01 -11.64
C GLU A 38 15.55 9.73 -12.22
N THR A 39 14.35 9.35 -11.79
CA THR A 39 13.10 9.97 -12.24
C THR A 39 13.07 11.48 -11.95
N PHE A 40 13.49 11.88 -10.75
CA PHE A 40 13.55 13.29 -10.37
C PHE A 40 14.57 14.07 -11.22
N GLY A 41 15.74 13.48 -11.47
CA GLY A 41 16.77 14.07 -12.32
C GLY A 41 16.34 14.19 -13.78
N GLU A 42 15.53 13.27 -14.29
CA GLU A 42 14.91 13.37 -15.63
C GLU A 42 13.91 14.51 -15.70
N ILE A 43 13.03 14.64 -14.70
CA ILE A 43 12.04 15.73 -14.64
C ILE A 43 12.74 17.09 -14.54
N ALA A 44 13.79 17.19 -13.72
CA ALA A 44 14.53 18.44 -13.50
C ALA A 44 15.30 18.94 -14.73
N LYS A 45 15.51 18.08 -15.74
CA LYS A 45 16.13 18.45 -17.02
C LYS A 45 15.11 19.03 -18.02
N LEU A 46 13.82 18.92 -17.75
CA LEU A 46 12.78 19.47 -18.63
C LEU A 46 12.72 20.99 -18.44
N ASP A 47 12.71 21.73 -19.55
CA ASP A 47 12.58 23.19 -19.50
C ASP A 47 11.27 23.60 -18.83
N ASN A 48 11.36 24.58 -17.92
CA ASN A 48 10.22 25.13 -17.19
C ASN A 48 9.42 24.08 -16.36
N SER A 49 10.10 23.03 -15.88
CA SER A 49 9.47 21.94 -15.13
C SER A 49 8.92 22.42 -13.78
N VAL A 50 7.60 22.42 -13.62
CA VAL A 50 6.93 22.51 -12.32
C VAL A 50 6.74 21.09 -11.79
N VAL A 51 7.36 20.76 -10.67
CA VAL A 51 7.27 19.43 -10.07
C VAL A 51 6.30 19.44 -8.90
N GLU A 52 5.25 18.63 -8.99
CA GLU A 52 4.36 18.36 -7.87
C GLU A 52 5.02 17.33 -6.94
N ILE A 53 5.70 17.83 -5.91
CA ILE A 53 6.51 17.02 -5.01
C ILE A 53 5.65 16.01 -4.23
N LYS A 54 4.41 16.34 -3.89
CA LYS A 54 3.54 15.42 -3.13
C LYS A 54 3.22 14.17 -3.95
N GLU A 55 2.91 14.30 -5.23
CA GLU A 55 2.64 13.18 -6.13
C GLU A 55 3.90 12.35 -6.36
N LEU A 56 5.05 12.99 -6.55
CA LEU A 56 6.31 12.27 -6.71
C LEU A 56 6.66 11.44 -5.46
N LEU A 57 6.50 12.01 -4.28
CA LEU A 57 6.69 11.29 -3.01
C LEU A 57 5.62 10.21 -2.80
N ALA A 58 4.37 10.45 -3.20
CA ALA A 58 3.31 9.44 -3.13
C ALA A 58 3.64 8.22 -4.02
N ARG A 59 4.20 8.44 -5.21
CA ARG A 59 4.68 7.39 -6.11
C ARG A 59 5.85 6.62 -5.51
N PHE A 60 6.82 7.32 -4.91
CA PHE A 60 7.94 6.70 -4.19
C PHE A 60 7.45 5.83 -3.02
N THR A 61 6.61 6.37 -2.14
CA THR A 61 6.05 5.62 -1.00
C THR A 61 5.24 4.42 -1.46
N THR A 62 4.49 4.55 -2.56
CA THR A 62 3.74 3.44 -3.15
C THR A 62 4.68 2.31 -3.60
N ASP A 63 5.77 2.63 -4.30
CA ASP A 63 6.74 1.63 -4.77
C ASP A 63 7.51 0.97 -3.61
N VAL A 64 7.84 1.73 -2.56
CA VAL A 64 8.43 1.17 -1.33
C VAL A 64 7.47 0.20 -0.66
N ILE A 65 6.20 0.57 -0.46
CA ILE A 65 5.20 -0.31 0.16
C ILE A 65 4.93 -1.53 -0.72
N GLY A 66 4.75 -1.34 -2.03
CA GLY A 66 4.53 -2.43 -2.98
C GLY A 66 5.65 -3.46 -2.94
N THR A 67 6.90 -3.00 -2.91
CA THR A 67 8.05 -3.91 -2.94
C THR A 67 8.34 -4.54 -1.57
N CYS A 68 8.19 -3.79 -0.47
CA CYS A 68 8.50 -4.31 0.88
C CYS A 68 7.36 -5.11 1.52
N ALA A 69 6.10 -4.70 1.33
CA ALA A 69 4.95 -5.33 2.00
C ALA A 69 4.25 -6.37 1.11
N PHE A 70 4.26 -6.18 -0.20
CA PHE A 70 3.61 -7.07 -1.16
C PHE A 70 4.59 -7.80 -2.08
N GLY A 71 5.89 -7.44 -2.04
CA GLY A 71 6.90 -8.04 -2.90
C GLY A 71 6.76 -7.77 -4.39
N ILE A 72 5.91 -6.82 -4.78
CA ILE A 72 5.60 -6.49 -6.18
C ILE A 72 6.30 -5.21 -6.61
N GLU A 73 6.77 -5.18 -7.85
CA GLU A 73 7.27 -3.95 -8.47
C GLU A 73 6.11 -3.20 -9.12
N CYS A 74 5.63 -2.14 -8.45
CA CYS A 74 4.51 -1.34 -8.95
C CYS A 74 4.93 -0.39 -10.08
N ASN A 75 6.22 -0.02 -10.13
CA ASN A 75 6.82 0.90 -11.10
C ASN A 75 6.05 2.23 -11.22
N SER A 76 5.49 2.71 -10.10
CA SER A 76 4.69 3.92 -10.04
C SER A 76 5.55 5.14 -10.35
N LEU A 77 6.85 5.11 -10.05
CA LEU A 77 7.82 6.15 -10.38
C LEU A 77 8.06 6.37 -11.88
N LYS A 78 7.77 5.39 -12.73
CA LYS A 78 7.78 5.57 -14.19
C LYS A 78 6.37 5.73 -14.76
N ASN A 79 5.40 4.99 -14.22
CA ASN A 79 4.01 5.04 -14.64
C ASN A 79 3.12 5.61 -13.51
N PRO A 80 2.75 6.91 -13.55
CA PRO A 80 1.86 7.52 -12.57
C PRO A 80 0.50 6.81 -12.42
N ASP A 81 0.03 6.16 -13.49
CA ASP A 81 -1.28 5.49 -13.54
C ASP A 81 -1.20 3.99 -13.23
N ALA A 82 -0.07 3.51 -12.69
CA ALA A 82 0.10 2.13 -12.24
C ALA A 82 -1.10 1.70 -11.38
N GLU A 83 -1.66 0.51 -11.67
CA GLU A 83 -2.93 0.07 -11.07
C GLU A 83 -2.87 0.13 -9.53
N PHE A 84 -1.75 -0.29 -8.93
CA PHE A 84 -1.56 -0.25 -7.49
C PHE A 84 -1.57 1.18 -6.92
N ARG A 85 -0.92 2.15 -7.58
CA ARG A 85 -0.95 3.58 -7.22
C ARG A 85 -2.34 4.17 -7.35
N THR A 86 -3.04 3.85 -8.44
CA THR A 86 -4.40 4.31 -8.73
C THR A 86 -5.38 3.79 -7.69
N LYS A 87 -5.39 2.47 -7.43
CA LYS A 87 -6.25 1.85 -6.41
C LYS A 87 -5.93 2.35 -5.00
N GLY A 88 -4.65 2.55 -4.68
CA GLY A 88 -4.21 3.18 -3.43
C GLY A 88 -4.69 4.62 -3.29
N ARG A 89 -4.69 5.41 -4.37
CA ARG A 89 -5.26 6.77 -4.37
C ARG A 89 -6.76 6.74 -4.11
N GLN A 90 -7.49 5.91 -4.85
CA GLN A 90 -8.95 5.79 -4.74
C GLN A 90 -9.37 5.39 -3.33
N LEU A 91 -8.59 4.54 -2.64
CA LEU A 91 -8.88 4.17 -1.26
C LEU A 91 -8.91 5.37 -0.31
N LEU A 92 -8.11 6.40 -0.59
CA LEU A 92 -7.99 7.62 0.24
C LEU A 92 -8.92 8.75 -0.23
N THR A 93 -9.21 8.82 -1.53
CA THR A 93 -9.95 9.96 -2.13
C THR A 93 -11.40 9.65 -2.46
N GLU A 94 -11.77 8.39 -2.65
CA GLU A 94 -13.10 7.95 -3.10
C GLU A 94 -13.77 7.06 -2.02
N PRO A 95 -14.29 7.67 -0.93
CA PRO A 95 -14.98 6.90 0.10
C PRO A 95 -16.25 6.25 -0.48
N ARG A 96 -16.53 5.00 -0.08
CA ARG A 96 -17.74 4.27 -0.50
C ARG A 96 -19.04 5.00 -0.09
N HIS A 97 -18.99 5.69 1.02
CA HIS A 97 -20.14 6.25 1.70
C HIS A 97 -19.90 7.71 2.07
N ASN A 98 -20.95 8.52 2.01
CA ASN A 98 -20.90 9.90 2.48
C ASN A 98 -20.56 9.96 3.98
N PHE A 99 -20.07 11.12 4.42
CA PHE A 99 -19.60 11.32 5.79
C PHE A 99 -20.60 10.88 6.87
N LEU A 100 -21.91 11.11 6.67
CA LEU A 100 -22.96 10.70 7.61
C LEU A 100 -23.04 9.18 7.78
N ILE A 101 -23.09 8.43 6.68
CA ILE A 101 -23.17 6.97 6.70
C ILE A 101 -21.88 6.40 7.30
N THR A 102 -20.72 6.93 6.91
CA THR A 102 -19.43 6.56 7.48
C THR A 102 -19.40 6.82 8.99
N GLY A 103 -19.91 7.97 9.43
CA GLY A 103 -20.05 8.31 10.85
C GLY A 103 -20.94 7.33 11.61
N LEU A 104 -22.08 6.92 11.02
CA LEU A 104 -22.96 5.91 11.62
C LEU A 104 -22.29 4.53 11.74
N ILE A 105 -21.51 4.13 10.73
CA ILE A 105 -20.73 2.87 10.77
C ILE A 105 -19.75 2.89 11.95
N PHE A 106 -19.08 4.03 12.18
CA PHE A 106 -18.15 4.19 13.30
C PHE A 106 -18.85 4.30 14.66
N ALA A 107 -20.00 4.97 14.73
CA ALA A 107 -20.78 5.14 15.97
C ALA A 107 -21.46 3.83 16.42
N PHE A 108 -21.92 3.01 15.48
CA PHE A 108 -22.67 1.77 15.77
C PHE A 108 -22.04 0.53 15.11
N PRO A 109 -20.82 0.14 15.53
CA PRO A 109 -20.05 -0.92 14.87
C PRO A 109 -20.75 -2.30 14.93
N SER A 110 -21.53 -2.58 15.97
CA SER A 110 -22.27 -3.84 16.10
C SER A 110 -23.41 -3.97 15.07
N ILE A 111 -24.10 -2.86 14.78
CA ILE A 111 -25.17 -2.82 13.76
C ILE A 111 -24.55 -2.88 12.37
N ALA A 112 -23.50 -2.10 12.13
CA ALA A 112 -22.76 -2.12 10.87
C ALA A 112 -22.25 -3.53 10.53
N ARG A 113 -21.76 -4.28 11.53
CA ARG A 113 -21.31 -5.67 11.36
C ARG A 113 -22.46 -6.61 10.98
N LYS A 114 -23.64 -6.47 11.62
CA LYS A 114 -24.83 -7.27 11.28
C LYS A 114 -25.38 -6.98 9.88
N LEU A 115 -25.31 -5.71 9.45
CA LEU A 115 -25.73 -5.29 8.11
C LEU A 115 -24.66 -5.51 7.03
N HIS A 116 -23.51 -6.08 7.38
CA HIS A 116 -22.36 -6.24 6.49
C HIS A 116 -21.93 -4.94 5.80
N ALA A 117 -22.08 -3.80 6.49
CA ALA A 117 -21.69 -2.50 5.98
C ALA A 117 -20.15 -2.42 5.87
N ARG A 118 -19.65 -2.26 4.64
CA ARG A 118 -18.22 -2.15 4.34
C ARG A 118 -17.85 -0.69 4.11
N ILE A 119 -16.71 -0.27 4.66
CA ILE A 119 -16.20 1.10 4.42
C ILE A 119 -15.43 1.16 3.09
N ILE A 120 -14.73 0.08 2.76
CA ILE A 120 -13.90 0.00 1.55
C ILE A 120 -14.79 -0.36 0.34
N PRO A 121 -14.70 0.36 -0.79
CA PRO A 121 -15.35 -0.05 -2.04
C PRO A 121 -14.95 -1.45 -2.50
N ASP A 122 -15.89 -2.22 -3.04
CA ASP A 122 -15.65 -3.65 -3.33
C ASP A 122 -14.58 -3.85 -4.41
N HIS A 123 -14.49 -2.96 -5.40
CA HIS A 123 -13.46 -3.07 -6.45
C HIS A 123 -12.04 -2.88 -5.91
N ILE A 124 -11.87 -2.04 -4.88
CA ILE A 124 -10.57 -1.82 -4.21
C ILE A 124 -10.24 -3.03 -3.33
N HIS A 125 -11.22 -3.49 -2.54
CA HIS A 125 -11.06 -4.69 -1.71
C HIS A 125 -10.64 -5.90 -2.55
N ASN A 126 -11.37 -6.17 -3.64
CA ASN A 126 -11.11 -7.31 -4.52
C ASN A 126 -9.73 -7.22 -5.17
N PHE A 127 -9.29 -6.00 -5.55
CA PHE A 127 -7.95 -5.78 -6.08
C PHE A 127 -6.87 -6.20 -5.08
N PHE A 128 -6.87 -5.66 -3.86
CA PHE A 128 -5.83 -5.96 -2.88
C PHE A 128 -5.87 -7.42 -2.40
N MET A 129 -7.07 -8.01 -2.26
CA MET A 129 -7.21 -9.43 -1.95
C MET A 129 -6.61 -10.33 -3.05
N ARG A 130 -6.84 -9.98 -4.31
CA ARG A 130 -6.25 -10.67 -5.45
C ARG A 130 -4.72 -10.53 -5.46
N VAL A 131 -4.19 -9.31 -5.29
CA VAL A 131 -2.74 -9.07 -5.25
C VAL A 131 -2.05 -9.96 -4.21
N VAL A 132 -2.60 -10.04 -3.00
CA VAL A 132 -2.04 -10.90 -1.94
C VAL A 132 -2.12 -12.38 -2.32
N LYS A 133 -3.28 -12.82 -2.79
CA LYS A 133 -3.50 -14.22 -3.19
C LYS A 133 -2.57 -14.65 -4.31
N ASP A 134 -2.52 -13.88 -5.40
CA ASP A 134 -1.69 -14.17 -6.57
C ASP A 134 -0.19 -14.17 -6.19
N THR A 135 0.22 -13.27 -5.30
CA THR A 135 1.60 -13.20 -4.81
C THR A 135 1.98 -14.46 -4.03
N VAL A 136 1.12 -14.93 -3.12
CA VAL A 136 1.36 -16.16 -2.34
C VAL A 136 1.42 -17.36 -3.28
N GLU A 137 0.42 -17.52 -4.15
CA GLU A 137 0.36 -18.64 -5.10
C GLU A 137 1.57 -18.67 -6.04
N TYR A 138 2.02 -17.50 -6.53
CA TYR A 138 3.20 -17.39 -7.37
C TYR A 138 4.48 -17.80 -6.61
N ARG A 139 4.64 -17.41 -5.35
CA ARG A 139 5.81 -17.78 -4.54
C ARG A 139 5.87 -19.26 -4.25
N GLU A 140 4.73 -19.85 -3.85
CA GLU A 140 4.63 -21.28 -3.57
C GLU A 140 4.95 -22.12 -4.80
N LYS A 141 4.40 -21.74 -5.97
CA LYS A 141 4.64 -22.46 -7.22
C LYS A 141 6.09 -22.38 -7.70
N ASN A 142 6.75 -21.24 -7.49
CA ASN A 142 8.10 -20.99 -8.01
C ASN A 142 9.21 -21.13 -6.95
N ASN A 143 8.90 -21.52 -5.72
CA ASN A 143 9.83 -21.60 -4.58
C ASN A 143 10.66 -20.31 -4.37
N ILE A 144 10.02 -19.15 -4.53
CA ILE A 144 10.69 -17.86 -4.42
C ILE A 144 10.71 -17.41 -2.97
N VAL A 145 11.92 -17.17 -2.45
CA VAL A 145 12.14 -16.51 -1.15
C VAL A 145 12.65 -15.10 -1.43
N LYS A 146 11.90 -14.10 -0.97
CA LYS A 146 12.27 -12.68 -1.09
C LYS A 146 12.44 -12.09 0.31
N ASN A 147 13.39 -11.16 0.43
CA ASN A 147 13.68 -10.42 1.66
C ASN A 147 12.68 -9.27 1.87
N ASP A 148 11.39 -9.59 1.73
CA ASP A 148 10.25 -8.72 2.00
C ASP A 148 9.43 -9.27 3.19
N PHE A 149 8.27 -8.66 3.45
CA PHE A 149 7.36 -9.02 4.56
C PHE A 149 7.01 -10.52 4.58
#